data_AF-A0A7J3I2Y5-F1
#
_entry.id   AF-A0A7J3I2Y5-F1
#
_cell.length_a   1.000
_cell.length_b   1.000
_cell.length_c   1.000
_cell.angle_alpha   90.00
_cell.angle_beta   90.00
_cell.angle_gamma   90.00
#
_symmetry.space_group_name_H-M   'P 1'
#
loop_
_entity.id
_entity.type
_entity.pdbx_description
1 polymer ?
#
loop_
_entity_poly.entity_id
_entity_poly.type
_entity_poly.pdbx_seq_one_letter_code
_entity_poly.pdbx_strand_id
1 'polypeptide(L)'
;MNVIASCGKVKIYRCKTNYFSLFNSPYYAHSYGGAIDIYFLDEERVFPCLTPGRIVGIRTVKAASMKKFYHSDFDYVTLIESREDPSLIVRIMHIKPFVKEGEHLNVGRPVGEPLRSGFFDPWTSLHAHLEIKTPDYAFRAKGSLPIDLKIDGEVEGEAVEDILFRVVHVNDFFVLVELEEGCTVRLGEVRGLGVKIGGSIGILDCGFPHYARGGVMLAQG
;
A
#
# COMPACT_ATOMS: atom_id res chain seq x y z
N MET A 1 -17.86 -6.51 1.13
CA MET A 1 -16.53 -5.90 0.91
C MET A 1 -16.02 -5.44 2.26
N ASN A 2 -14.88 -5.96 2.70
CA ASN A 2 -14.30 -5.61 4.01
C ASN A 2 -13.50 -4.31 3.87
N VAL A 3 -13.46 -3.49 4.92
CA VAL A 3 -12.62 -2.29 4.98
C VAL A 3 -11.25 -2.72 5.50
N ILE A 4 -10.16 -2.36 4.80
CA ILE A 4 -8.79 -2.67 5.26
C ILE A 4 -8.16 -1.49 5.99
N ALA A 5 -8.61 -0.28 5.68
CA ALA A 5 -8.06 0.92 6.26
C ALA A 5 -9.07 2.08 6.18
N SER A 6 -8.89 3.09 7.02
CA SER A 6 -9.70 4.30 7.00
C SER A 6 -8.91 5.54 7.43
N CYS A 7 -9.39 6.71 7.04
CA CYS A 7 -9.03 7.99 7.65
C CYS A 7 -10.31 8.76 7.94
N GLY A 8 -10.67 8.87 9.23
CA GLY A 8 -11.97 9.40 9.63
C GLY A 8 -13.11 8.60 9.02
N LYS A 9 -13.95 9.25 8.19
CA LYS A 9 -15.09 8.62 7.51
C LYS A 9 -14.71 7.93 6.21
N VAL A 10 -13.55 8.26 5.63
CA VAL A 10 -13.11 7.72 4.34
C VAL A 10 -12.58 6.31 4.53
N LYS A 11 -13.18 5.35 3.82
CA LYS A 11 -12.81 3.94 3.86
C LYS A 11 -12.06 3.52 2.61
N ILE A 12 -11.11 2.62 2.82
CA ILE A 12 -10.39 1.87 1.79
C ILE A 12 -10.87 0.41 1.89
N TYR A 13 -11.53 -0.05 0.85
CA TYR A 13 -12.15 -1.37 0.79
C TYR A 13 -11.18 -2.41 0.18
N ARG A 14 -11.21 -3.64 0.69
CA ARG A 14 -10.52 -4.80 0.10
C ARG A 14 -11.25 -5.24 -1.17
N CYS A 15 -10.54 -5.24 -2.30
CA CYS A 15 -11.02 -5.81 -3.56
C CYS A 15 -9.95 -6.75 -4.10
N LYS A 16 -10.04 -8.05 -3.76
CA LYS A 16 -9.08 -9.12 -4.14
C LYS A 16 -7.62 -8.93 -3.70
N THR A 17 -7.29 -7.82 -3.06
CA THR A 17 -5.94 -7.47 -2.66
C THR A 17 -5.51 -8.23 -1.40
N ASN A 18 -4.36 -8.89 -1.48
CA ASN A 18 -3.84 -9.77 -0.43
C ASN A 18 -2.61 -9.23 0.29
N TYR A 19 -1.95 -8.23 -0.31
CA TYR A 19 -0.68 -7.71 0.18
C TYR A 19 -0.72 -6.19 0.24
N PHE A 20 -0.38 -5.65 1.38
CA PHE A 20 -0.31 -4.21 1.60
C PHE A 20 0.77 -3.85 2.61
N SER A 21 1.18 -2.59 2.62
CA SER A 21 2.12 -2.07 3.60
C SER A 21 1.90 -0.58 3.86
N LEU A 22 2.04 -0.17 5.10
CA LEU A 22 2.08 1.23 5.53
C LEU A 22 3.50 1.77 5.66
N PHE A 23 4.52 0.90 5.78
CA PHE A 23 5.88 1.32 6.14
C PHE A 23 6.99 0.88 5.17
N ASN A 24 6.70 0.05 4.17
CA ASN A 24 7.67 -0.47 3.19
C ASN A 24 7.84 0.44 1.96
N SER A 25 8.15 1.71 2.16
CA SER A 25 8.37 2.64 1.05
C SER A 25 9.23 3.85 1.45
N PRO A 26 10.02 4.43 0.52
CA PRO A 26 10.84 5.61 0.80
C PRO A 26 10.00 6.90 0.88
N TYR A 27 8.72 6.84 0.51
CA TYR A 27 7.83 8.00 0.49
C TYR A 27 7.57 8.50 1.91
N TYR A 28 7.65 9.81 2.11
CA TYR A 28 7.55 10.43 3.44
C TYR A 28 6.27 10.03 4.20
N ALA A 29 5.15 9.84 3.49
CA ALA A 29 3.88 9.43 4.07
C ALA A 29 3.96 8.08 4.80
N HIS A 30 4.79 7.13 4.34
CA HIS A 30 4.98 5.84 5.00
C HIS A 30 5.73 5.96 6.32
N SER A 31 6.42 7.07 6.56
CA SER A 31 7.20 7.23 7.78
C SER A 31 6.37 7.48 9.04
N TYR A 32 5.07 7.68 8.89
CA TYR A 32 4.10 7.88 9.98
C TYR A 32 2.76 7.19 9.72
N GLY A 33 2.69 6.24 8.78
CA GLY A 33 1.45 5.54 8.42
C GLY A 33 0.42 6.41 7.69
N GLY A 34 0.85 7.44 6.97
CA GLY A 34 -0.01 8.31 6.17
C GLY A 34 -0.23 7.86 4.72
N ALA A 35 0.22 6.66 4.37
CA ALA A 35 0.00 6.04 3.06
C ALA A 35 -0.13 4.53 3.20
N ILE A 36 -0.75 3.90 2.21
CA ILE A 36 -0.83 2.44 2.08
C ILE A 36 -0.49 2.05 0.65
N ASP A 37 0.48 1.17 0.50
CA ASP A 37 0.81 0.53 -0.77
C ASP A 37 0.03 -0.78 -0.88
N ILE A 38 -0.64 -0.98 -2.00
CA ILE A 38 -1.44 -2.17 -2.31
C ILE A 38 -0.79 -2.91 -3.47
N TYR A 39 -0.24 -4.10 -3.21
CA TYR A 39 0.60 -4.81 -4.16
C TYR A 39 -0.20 -5.73 -5.08
N PHE A 40 0.26 -5.81 -6.34
CA PHE A 40 -0.25 -6.72 -7.37
C PHE A 40 0.81 -7.81 -7.58
N LEU A 41 0.68 -8.90 -6.83
CA LEU A 41 1.59 -10.04 -6.93
C LEU A 41 1.05 -11.14 -7.86
N ASP A 42 -0.21 -11.06 -8.26
CA ASP A 42 -0.85 -11.93 -9.24
C ASP A 42 -0.79 -11.35 -10.66
N GLU A 43 -1.26 -12.11 -11.64
CA GLU A 43 -1.31 -11.68 -13.04
C GLU A 43 -2.42 -10.66 -13.32
N GLU A 44 -3.27 -10.31 -12.34
CA GLU A 44 -4.36 -9.33 -12.49
C GLU A 44 -3.79 -7.91 -12.55
N ARG A 45 -3.72 -7.35 -13.76
CA ARG A 45 -3.16 -6.02 -14.02
C ARG A 45 -4.17 -4.88 -13.98
N VAL A 46 -5.30 -5.05 -13.31
CA VAL A 46 -6.35 -4.02 -13.22
C VAL A 46 -6.52 -3.60 -11.77
N PHE A 47 -6.27 -2.32 -11.50
CA PHE A 47 -6.55 -1.73 -10.20
C PHE A 47 -8.05 -1.43 -10.06
N PRO A 48 -8.75 -2.09 -9.11
CA PRO A 48 -10.12 -1.75 -8.81
C PRO A 48 -10.19 -0.47 -7.96
N CYS A 49 -11.30 0.25 -8.07
CA CYS A 49 -11.63 1.36 -7.20
C CYS A 49 -11.77 0.83 -5.76
N LEU A 50 -10.91 1.30 -4.85
CA LEU A 50 -10.95 0.92 -3.43
C LEU A 50 -11.74 1.90 -2.57
N THR A 51 -12.22 3.01 -3.13
CA THR A 51 -12.95 4.04 -2.38
C THR A 51 -13.93 4.77 -3.31
N PRO A 52 -15.23 4.83 -2.98
CA PRO A 52 -16.20 5.43 -3.87
C PRO A 52 -16.07 6.96 -3.86
N GLY A 53 -16.27 7.58 -5.01
CA GLY A 53 -16.08 9.03 -5.13
C GLY A 53 -16.13 9.51 -6.56
N ARG A 54 -15.66 10.73 -6.78
CA ARG A 54 -15.62 11.38 -8.10
C ARG A 54 -14.17 11.68 -8.47
N ILE A 55 -13.77 11.39 -9.71
CA ILE A 55 -12.45 11.80 -10.20
C ILE A 55 -12.43 13.33 -10.34
N VAL A 56 -11.54 13.98 -9.61
CA VAL A 56 -11.41 15.45 -9.60
C VAL A 56 -10.09 15.95 -10.19
N GLY A 57 -9.18 15.04 -10.51
CA GLY A 57 -7.92 15.41 -11.13
C GLY A 57 -7.13 14.19 -11.59
N ILE A 58 -6.54 14.28 -12.77
CA ILE A 58 -5.54 13.33 -13.27
C ILE A 58 -4.36 14.13 -13.78
N ARG A 59 -3.16 13.85 -13.27
CA ARG A 59 -1.93 14.49 -13.73
C ARG A 59 -0.86 13.47 -14.05
N THR A 60 -0.22 13.66 -15.19
CA THR A 60 1.03 12.98 -15.53
C THR A 60 2.18 13.69 -14.83
N VAL A 61 3.07 12.93 -14.19
CA VAL A 61 4.27 13.43 -13.52
C VAL A 61 5.50 12.78 -14.15
N LYS A 62 6.56 13.55 -14.39
CA LYS A 62 7.80 13.00 -14.96
C LYS A 62 8.53 12.19 -13.89
N ALA A 63 8.94 10.98 -14.25
CA ALA A 63 9.80 10.13 -13.43
C ALA A 63 11.24 10.20 -13.95
N ALA A 64 12.23 10.10 -13.06
CA ALA A 64 13.63 10.19 -13.46
C ALA A 64 14.09 8.91 -14.19
N SER A 65 14.75 9.07 -15.34
CA SER A 65 15.18 7.98 -16.23
C SER A 65 16.52 7.34 -15.81
N MET A 66 16.83 7.28 -14.52
CA MET A 66 18.18 6.89 -14.03
C MET A 66 18.30 5.44 -13.57
N LYS A 67 17.26 4.62 -13.72
CA LYS A 67 17.24 3.25 -13.16
C LYS A 67 17.55 2.19 -14.22
N LYS A 68 18.33 1.17 -13.84
CA LYS A 68 18.80 0.07 -14.70
C LYS A 68 17.74 -1.02 -14.93
N PHE A 69 16.49 -0.65 -15.21
CA PHE A 69 15.42 -1.58 -15.55
C PHE A 69 14.38 -0.91 -16.46
N TYR A 70 13.54 -1.68 -17.14
CA TYR A 70 12.49 -1.12 -17.99
C TYR A 70 11.43 -0.39 -17.16
N HIS A 71 11.20 0.88 -17.46
CA HIS A 71 10.22 1.72 -16.77
C HIS A 71 9.68 2.81 -17.70
N SER A 72 8.54 3.36 -17.31
CA SER A 72 7.97 4.56 -17.94
C SER A 72 8.69 5.83 -17.47
N ASP A 73 8.91 6.77 -18.39
CA ASP A 73 9.44 8.12 -18.10
C ASP A 73 8.44 9.02 -17.35
N PHE A 74 7.22 8.54 -17.18
CA PHE A 74 6.16 9.23 -16.46
C PHE A 74 5.38 8.29 -15.54
N ASP A 75 4.73 8.90 -14.56
CA ASP A 75 3.76 8.30 -13.67
C ASP A 75 2.47 9.13 -13.68
N TYR A 76 1.44 8.64 -12.97
CA TYR A 76 0.15 9.30 -12.85
C TYR A 76 -0.17 9.58 -11.39
N VAL A 77 -0.81 10.73 -11.16
CA VAL A 77 -1.48 11.10 -9.92
C VAL A 77 -2.96 11.21 -10.24
N THR A 78 -3.76 10.30 -9.72
CA THR A 78 -5.22 10.31 -9.84
C THR A 78 -5.84 10.72 -8.52
N LEU A 79 -6.76 11.66 -8.54
CA LEU A 79 -7.43 12.20 -7.36
C LEU A 79 -8.92 11.85 -7.37
N ILE A 80 -9.37 11.26 -6.27
CA ILE A 80 -10.76 10.92 -6.01
C ILE A 80 -11.27 11.79 -4.86
N GLU A 81 -12.23 12.67 -5.10
CA GLU A 81 -13.02 13.29 -4.05
C GLU A 81 -13.90 12.24 -3.40
N SER A 82 -13.71 12.01 -2.10
CA SER A 82 -14.39 10.93 -1.39
C SER A 82 -15.88 11.21 -1.30
N ARG A 83 -16.71 10.19 -1.59
CA ARG A 83 -18.15 10.27 -1.37
C ARG A 83 -18.52 10.30 0.11
N GLU A 84 -17.73 9.64 0.95
CA GLU A 84 -17.98 9.53 2.39
C GLU A 84 -17.58 10.79 3.15
N ASP A 85 -16.60 11.51 2.62
CA ASP A 85 -16.19 12.83 3.11
C ASP A 85 -15.66 13.70 1.97
N PRO A 86 -16.50 14.54 1.35
CA PRO A 86 -16.09 15.41 0.25
C PRO A 86 -15.02 16.44 0.61
N SER A 87 -14.71 16.63 1.90
CA SER A 87 -13.59 17.48 2.33
C SER A 87 -12.22 16.81 2.16
N LEU A 88 -12.19 15.53 1.78
CA LEU A 88 -10.99 14.72 1.64
C LEU A 88 -10.84 14.13 0.24
N ILE A 89 -9.58 14.05 -0.19
CA ILE A 89 -9.15 13.49 -1.47
C ILE A 89 -8.37 12.21 -1.21
N VAL A 90 -8.73 11.14 -1.92
CA VAL A 90 -7.89 9.95 -2.04
C VAL A 90 -7.01 10.09 -3.28
N ARG A 91 -5.70 10.17 -3.05
CA ARG A 91 -4.67 10.27 -4.08
C ARG A 91 -4.13 8.89 -4.38
N ILE A 92 -4.07 8.53 -5.65
CA ILE A 92 -3.52 7.26 -6.15
C ILE A 92 -2.33 7.57 -7.07
N MET A 93 -1.22 6.87 -6.87
CA MET A 93 -0.07 6.85 -7.77
C MET A 93 0.20 5.45 -8.32
N HIS A 94 1.08 5.37 -9.32
CA HIS A 94 1.57 4.13 -9.95
C HIS A 94 0.49 3.35 -10.70
N ILE A 95 -0.63 4.02 -11.02
CA ILE A 95 -1.73 3.46 -11.79
C ILE A 95 -1.97 4.34 -13.01
N LYS A 96 -1.79 3.79 -14.20
CA LYS A 96 -2.19 4.44 -15.45
C LYS A 96 -3.72 4.38 -15.58
N PRO A 97 -4.43 5.52 -15.58
CA PRO A 97 -5.88 5.54 -15.46
C PRO A 97 -6.59 5.15 -16.76
N PHE A 98 -7.70 4.42 -16.63
CA PHE A 98 -8.71 4.21 -17.68
C PHE A 98 -9.86 5.21 -17.59
N VAL A 99 -10.01 5.83 -16.41
CA VAL A 99 -11.05 6.79 -16.06
C VAL A 99 -10.66 8.22 -16.44
N LYS A 100 -11.65 9.11 -16.49
CA LYS A 100 -11.50 10.53 -16.80
C LYS A 100 -11.99 11.40 -15.64
N GLU A 101 -11.53 12.64 -15.62
CA GLU A 101 -12.05 13.67 -14.70
C GLU A 101 -13.57 13.84 -14.86
N GLY A 102 -14.26 14.02 -13.73
CA GLY A 102 -15.72 14.12 -13.65
C GLY A 102 -16.44 12.77 -13.49
N GLU A 103 -15.78 11.64 -13.73
CA GLU A 103 -16.40 10.33 -13.57
C GLU A 103 -16.67 9.96 -12.10
N HIS A 104 -17.79 9.29 -11.85
CA HIS A 104 -18.13 8.73 -10.54
C HIS A 104 -17.75 7.25 -10.47
N LEU A 105 -17.15 6.84 -9.36
CA LEU A 105 -16.67 5.49 -9.12
C LEU A 105 -17.44 4.84 -7.96
N ASN A 106 -17.77 3.57 -8.15
CA ASN A 106 -18.15 2.66 -7.08
C ASN A 106 -17.01 1.67 -6.83
N VAL A 107 -16.95 1.15 -5.61
CA VAL A 107 -15.94 0.17 -5.20
C VAL A 107 -15.97 -1.03 -6.16
N GLY A 108 -14.79 -1.50 -6.57
CA GLY A 108 -14.61 -2.60 -7.52
C GLY A 108 -14.60 -2.17 -9.00
N ARG A 109 -15.02 -0.95 -9.34
CA ARG A 109 -14.95 -0.45 -10.74
C ARG A 109 -13.48 -0.37 -11.20
N PRO A 110 -13.12 -0.84 -12.40
CA PRO A 110 -11.76 -0.67 -12.94
C PRO A 110 -11.35 0.80 -13.02
N VAL A 111 -10.22 1.16 -12.41
CA VAL A 111 -9.67 2.52 -12.40
C VAL A 111 -8.50 2.66 -13.36
N GLY A 112 -7.68 1.62 -13.50
CA GLY A 112 -6.49 1.68 -14.34
C GLY A 112 -5.65 0.42 -14.25
N GLU A 113 -4.44 0.47 -14.79
CA GLU A 113 -3.44 -0.60 -14.74
C GLU A 113 -2.20 -0.16 -13.96
N PRO A 114 -1.57 -1.04 -13.16
CA PRO A 114 -0.30 -0.75 -12.50
C PRO A 114 0.78 -0.37 -13.51
N LEU A 115 1.53 0.69 -13.21
CA LEU A 115 2.56 1.26 -14.06
C LEU A 115 3.89 1.30 -13.30
N ARG A 116 4.90 0.63 -13.84
CA ARG A 116 6.27 0.80 -13.35
C ARG A 116 6.89 2.07 -13.92
N SER A 117 7.28 2.99 -13.05
CA SER A 117 7.97 4.23 -13.42
C SER A 117 9.34 4.32 -12.75
N GLY A 118 10.10 5.39 -13.05
CA GLY A 118 11.38 5.69 -12.41
C GLY A 118 11.31 5.98 -10.89
N PHE A 119 10.11 6.01 -10.29
CA PHE A 119 9.94 6.09 -8.84
C PHE A 119 10.14 4.75 -8.11
N PHE A 120 10.13 3.64 -8.84
CA PHE A 120 10.37 2.32 -8.27
C PHE A 120 11.87 2.06 -8.12
N ASP A 121 12.22 1.29 -7.09
CA ASP A 121 13.49 0.58 -7.06
C ASP A 121 13.36 -0.79 -7.72
N PRO A 122 14.47 -1.40 -8.18
CA PRO A 122 14.41 -2.68 -8.88
C PRO A 122 13.75 -3.80 -8.05
N TRP A 123 13.92 -3.79 -6.73
CA TRP A 123 13.34 -4.75 -5.78
C TRP A 123 11.90 -4.44 -5.36
N THR A 124 11.33 -3.32 -5.80
CA THR A 124 9.97 -2.93 -5.41
C THR A 124 8.94 -3.57 -6.34
N SER A 125 8.11 -4.47 -5.80
CA SER A 125 6.97 -5.04 -6.53
C SER A 125 5.96 -3.97 -6.96
N LEU A 126 5.26 -4.22 -8.07
CA LEU A 126 4.20 -3.33 -8.55
C LEU A 126 3.11 -3.17 -7.50
N HIS A 127 2.72 -1.91 -7.24
CA HIS A 127 1.69 -1.57 -6.27
C HIS A 127 0.97 -0.28 -6.67
N ALA A 128 -0.20 -0.07 -6.08
CA ALA A 128 -0.88 1.22 -6.05
C ALA A 128 -0.51 1.92 -4.75
N HIS A 129 0.00 3.15 -4.83
CA HIS A 129 0.28 3.96 -3.66
C HIS A 129 -0.91 4.87 -3.37
N LEU A 130 -1.50 4.76 -2.17
CA LEU A 130 -2.68 5.50 -1.76
C LEU A 130 -2.39 6.42 -0.57
N GLU A 131 -2.84 7.67 -0.67
CA GLU A 131 -2.83 8.65 0.41
C GLU A 131 -4.23 9.27 0.57
N ILE A 132 -4.58 9.68 1.80
CA ILE A 132 -5.76 10.50 2.07
C ILE A 132 -5.28 11.89 2.48
N LYS A 133 -5.79 12.93 1.80
CA LYS A 133 -5.27 14.31 1.88
C LYS A 133 -6.42 15.32 1.87
N THR A 134 -6.16 16.53 2.36
CA THR A 134 -7.05 17.66 2.09
C THR A 134 -6.84 18.20 0.66
N PRO A 135 -7.83 18.88 0.04
CA PRO A 135 -7.75 19.39 -1.33
C PRO A 135 -6.50 20.24 -1.61
N ASP A 136 -6.11 21.11 -0.68
CA ASP A 136 -4.95 22.02 -0.83
C ASP A 136 -3.60 21.28 -0.97
N TYR A 137 -3.53 20.06 -0.44
CA TYR A 137 -2.35 19.21 -0.48
C TYR A 137 -2.45 18.08 -1.50
N ALA A 138 -3.57 17.94 -2.24
CA ALA A 138 -3.86 16.75 -3.03
C ALA A 138 -2.78 16.39 -4.07
N PHE A 139 -2.08 17.39 -4.65
CA PHE A 139 -0.96 17.16 -5.57
C PHE A 139 0.43 17.24 -4.94
N ARG A 140 0.53 17.60 -3.64
CA ARG A 140 1.82 17.74 -2.96
C ARG A 140 2.29 16.40 -2.41
N ALA A 141 3.60 16.20 -2.43
CA ALA A 141 4.24 14.99 -1.89
C ALA A 141 4.10 14.85 -0.35
N LYS A 142 3.75 15.93 0.36
CA LYS A 142 3.53 15.95 1.82
C LYS A 142 2.07 16.24 2.15
N GLY A 143 1.70 16.09 3.42
CA GLY A 143 0.37 16.47 3.92
C GLY A 143 -0.69 15.39 3.75
N SER A 144 -0.30 14.11 3.77
CA SER A 144 -1.29 13.05 3.99
C SER A 144 -1.64 12.94 5.46
N LEU A 145 -2.88 12.53 5.69
CA LEU A 145 -3.41 12.21 7.00
C LEU A 145 -3.05 10.76 7.37
N PRO A 146 -2.83 10.45 8.66
CA PRO A 146 -2.63 9.08 9.11
C PRO A 146 -3.80 8.16 8.74
N ILE A 147 -3.46 6.91 8.40
CA ILE A 147 -4.40 5.86 8.04
C ILE A 147 -4.48 4.86 9.19
N ASP A 148 -5.71 4.58 9.63
CA ASP A 148 -6.01 3.54 10.60
C ASP A 148 -6.27 2.22 9.86
N LEU A 149 -5.43 1.20 10.12
CA LEU A 149 -5.72 -0.15 9.66
C LEU A 149 -6.95 -0.72 10.38
N LYS A 150 -7.81 -1.39 9.61
CA LYS A 150 -9.00 -2.08 10.10
C LYS A 150 -8.80 -3.58 9.96
N ILE A 151 -7.87 -4.08 10.78
CA ILE A 151 -7.58 -5.50 10.90
C ILE A 151 -8.16 -5.94 12.24
N ASP A 152 -9.22 -6.74 12.17
CA ASP A 152 -9.85 -7.34 13.34
C ASP A 152 -9.51 -8.82 13.38
N GLY A 153 -9.30 -9.35 14.59
CA GLY A 153 -9.10 -10.78 14.81
C GLY A 153 -8.14 -11.08 15.95
N GLU A 154 -8.13 -12.35 16.34
CA GLU A 154 -7.22 -12.86 17.35
C GLU A 154 -5.80 -12.95 16.79
N VAL A 155 -4.82 -12.82 17.69
CA VAL A 155 -3.42 -13.08 17.40
C VAL A 155 -3.17 -14.57 17.56
N GLU A 156 -2.66 -15.20 16.51
CA GLU A 156 -2.25 -16.60 16.52
C GLU A 156 -0.80 -16.75 16.08
N GLY A 157 -0.10 -17.69 16.72
CA GLY A 157 1.33 -17.91 16.51
C GLY A 157 2.20 -17.18 17.55
N GLU A 158 3.51 -17.31 17.37
CA GLU A 158 4.50 -16.79 18.31
C GLU A 158 5.56 -15.96 17.56
N ALA A 159 6.14 -14.99 18.25
CA ALA A 159 7.33 -14.30 17.77
C ALA A 159 8.56 -15.13 18.14
N VAL A 160 9.21 -15.72 17.13
CA VAL A 160 10.39 -16.57 17.28
C VAL A 160 11.68 -15.79 17.05
N GLU A 161 12.76 -16.17 17.74
CA GLU A 161 14.08 -15.58 17.53
C GLU A 161 14.78 -16.17 16.30
N ASP A 162 14.68 -17.49 16.12
CA ASP A 162 15.24 -18.21 14.98
C ASP A 162 14.25 -18.19 13.81
N ILE A 163 14.44 -17.25 12.88
CA ILE A 163 13.59 -17.09 11.70
C ILE A 163 14.05 -18.04 10.59
N LEU A 164 13.26 -19.08 10.36
CA LEU A 164 13.42 -20.03 9.26
C LEU A 164 12.61 -19.59 8.04
N PHE A 165 13.23 -19.72 6.87
CA PHE A 165 12.61 -19.36 5.60
C PHE A 165 13.17 -20.20 4.45
N ARG A 166 12.37 -20.34 3.40
CA ARG A 166 12.76 -20.92 2.13
C ARG A 166 13.00 -19.81 1.11
N VAL A 167 14.12 -19.89 0.39
CA VAL A 167 14.34 -19.04 -0.79
C VAL A 167 13.43 -19.52 -1.92
N VAL A 168 12.54 -18.65 -2.40
CA VAL A 168 11.57 -18.98 -3.46
C VAL A 168 11.91 -18.31 -4.79
N HIS A 169 12.67 -17.21 -4.78
CA HIS A 169 13.14 -16.57 -5.99
C HIS A 169 14.46 -15.82 -5.77
N VAL A 170 15.32 -15.82 -6.78
CA VAL A 170 16.58 -15.07 -6.79
C VAL A 170 16.72 -14.38 -8.14
N ASN A 171 17.07 -13.11 -8.13
CA ASN A 171 17.50 -12.37 -9.32
C ASN A 171 18.61 -11.37 -8.95
N ASP A 172 19.05 -10.59 -9.92
CA ASP A 172 20.15 -9.62 -9.76
C ASP A 172 19.84 -8.49 -8.75
N PHE A 173 18.58 -8.32 -8.35
CA PHE A 173 18.11 -7.23 -7.51
C PHE A 173 17.67 -7.66 -6.11
N PHE A 174 17.13 -8.87 -5.93
CA PHE A 174 16.64 -9.35 -4.65
C PHE A 174 16.58 -10.88 -4.53
N VAL A 175 16.50 -11.33 -3.29
CA VAL A 175 16.13 -12.69 -2.89
C VAL A 175 14.76 -12.62 -2.25
N LEU A 176 13.78 -13.33 -2.81
CA LEU A 176 12.46 -13.50 -2.20
C LEU A 176 12.48 -14.76 -1.35
N VAL A 177 11.97 -14.61 -0.13
CA VAL A 177 11.87 -15.71 0.83
C VAL A 177 10.43 -15.89 1.27
N GLU A 178 10.07 -17.13 1.56
CA GLU A 178 8.82 -17.51 2.20
C GLU A 178 9.14 -17.99 3.61
N LEU A 179 8.49 -17.39 4.61
CA LEU A 179 8.68 -17.76 6.01
C LEU A 179 8.07 -19.13 6.26
N GLU A 180 8.77 -19.97 7.04
CA GLU A 180 8.21 -21.22 7.53
C GLU A 180 7.00 -20.92 8.45
N GLU A 181 6.06 -21.87 8.54
CA GLU A 181 4.77 -21.59 9.20
C GLU A 181 4.92 -21.18 10.67
N GLY A 182 5.84 -21.81 11.39
CA GLY A 182 6.17 -21.47 12.78
C GLY A 182 6.88 -20.11 12.96
N CYS A 183 7.28 -19.43 11.88
CA CYS A 183 7.91 -18.10 11.92
C CYS A 183 6.94 -16.97 11.58
N THR A 184 5.65 -17.29 11.42
CA THR A 184 4.62 -16.31 11.07
C THR A 184 3.62 -16.13 12.21
N VAL A 185 3.16 -14.90 12.36
CA VAL A 185 2.00 -14.57 13.20
C VAL A 185 0.84 -14.22 12.30
N ARG A 186 -0.36 -14.65 12.70
CA ARG A 186 -1.62 -14.28 12.08
C ARG A 186 -2.35 -13.30 13.00
N LEU A 187 -2.86 -12.22 12.41
CA LEU A 187 -3.74 -11.25 13.03
C LEU A 187 -4.99 -11.15 12.15
N GLY A 188 -6.06 -11.84 12.55
CA GLY A 188 -7.26 -11.97 11.72
C GLY A 188 -6.95 -12.59 10.35
N GLU A 189 -7.20 -11.84 9.28
CA GLU A 189 -6.92 -12.26 7.89
C GLU A 189 -5.49 -11.93 7.41
N VAL A 190 -4.69 -11.25 8.23
CA VAL A 190 -3.34 -10.81 7.87
C VAL A 190 -2.32 -11.75 8.49
N ARG A 191 -1.27 -12.08 7.73
CA ARG A 191 -0.18 -12.94 8.17
C ARG A 191 1.15 -12.32 7.77
N GLY A 192 2.14 -12.41 8.65
CA GLY A 192 3.49 -11.93 8.35
C GLY A 192 4.48 -12.33 9.43
N LEU A 193 5.66 -11.71 9.43
CA LEU A 193 6.70 -11.97 10.41
C LEU A 193 6.25 -11.52 11.81
N GLY A 194 6.18 -12.47 12.74
CA GLY A 194 5.83 -12.20 14.14
C GLY A 194 6.93 -11.47 14.88
N VAL A 195 6.59 -10.42 15.61
CA VAL A 195 7.52 -9.68 16.48
C VAL A 195 6.89 -9.38 17.84
N LYS A 196 7.74 -9.29 18.86
CA LYS A 196 7.33 -8.91 20.22
C LYS A 196 7.71 -7.46 20.49
N ILE A 197 6.73 -6.65 20.88
CA ILE A 197 6.95 -5.29 21.37
C ILE A 197 6.40 -5.19 22.78
N GLY A 198 7.29 -5.05 23.76
CA GLY A 198 6.92 -5.08 25.17
C GLY A 198 6.23 -6.41 25.53
N GLY A 199 4.98 -6.33 26.00
CA GLY A 199 4.16 -7.49 26.34
C GLY A 199 3.30 -8.03 25.19
N SER A 200 3.29 -7.37 24.03
CA SER A 200 2.38 -7.69 22.92
C SER A 200 3.10 -8.36 21.75
N ILE A 201 2.39 -9.25 21.06
CA ILE A 201 2.81 -9.86 19.79
C ILE A 201 2.08 -9.14 18.65
N GLY A 202 2.79 -8.92 17.55
CA GLY A 202 2.23 -8.34 16.34
C GLY A 202 2.97 -8.75 15.08
N ILE A 203 2.57 -8.15 13.95
CA ILE A 203 3.18 -8.40 12.64
C ILE A 203 4.06 -7.22 12.26
N LEU A 204 5.30 -7.48 11.88
CA LEU A 204 6.24 -6.46 11.40
C LEU A 204 5.86 -5.97 10.00
N ASP A 205 5.82 -4.66 9.82
CA ASP A 205 5.68 -4.00 8.53
C ASP A 205 6.85 -3.02 8.34
N CYS A 206 7.78 -3.33 7.45
CA CYS A 206 8.96 -2.49 7.24
C CYS A 206 9.62 -2.76 5.88
N GLY A 207 10.43 -1.80 5.44
CA GLY A 207 11.43 -2.01 4.38
C GLY A 207 12.85 -2.00 4.92
N PHE A 208 13.10 -2.63 6.06
CA PHE A 208 14.43 -2.70 6.66
C PHE A 208 15.36 -3.60 5.83
N PRO A 209 16.64 -3.23 5.62
CA PRO A 209 17.32 -2.01 6.07
C PRO A 209 17.14 -0.81 5.14
N HIS A 210 16.52 -0.97 3.96
CA HIS A 210 16.47 0.05 2.90
C HIS A 210 15.87 1.39 3.31
N TYR A 211 14.78 1.41 4.10
CA TYR A 211 14.07 2.65 4.47
C TYR A 211 14.26 3.07 5.93
N ALA A 212 15.09 2.33 6.68
CA ALA A 212 15.45 2.60 8.08
C ALA A 212 14.28 2.79 9.07
N ARG A 213 13.05 2.48 8.67
CA ARG A 213 11.82 2.67 9.45
C ARG A 213 10.88 1.48 9.25
N GLY A 214 9.99 1.29 10.21
CA GLY A 214 8.99 0.23 10.24
C GLY A 214 7.91 0.51 11.28
N GLY A 215 6.84 -0.25 11.22
CA GLY A 215 5.79 -0.29 12.22
C GLY A 215 5.44 -1.74 12.55
N VAL A 216 4.61 -1.92 13.57
CA VAL A 216 4.07 -3.23 13.95
C VAL A 216 2.57 -3.13 14.02
N MET A 217 1.90 -4.05 13.31
CA MET A 217 0.46 -4.22 13.38
C MET A 217 0.15 -5.03 14.63
N LEU A 218 -0.55 -4.41 15.57
CA LEU A 218 -1.00 -5.02 16.81
C LEU A 218 -2.51 -5.31 16.72
N ALA A 219 -2.98 -6.33 17.44
CA ALA A 219 -4.41 -6.45 17.69
C ALA A 219 -4.91 -5.21 18.42
N GLN A 220 -6.11 -4.74 18.04
CA GLN A 220 -6.82 -3.77 18.87
C GLN A 220 -7.18 -4.46 20.19
N GLY A 221 -6.76 -3.85 21.30
CA GLY A 221 -7.15 -4.29 22.65
C GLY A 221 -8.55 -3.85 23.01
#